data_AF-A0A257WD59-F1
#
_entry.id   AF-A0A257WD59-F1
#
_cell.length_a   1.000
_cell.length_b   1.000
_cell.length_c   1.000
_cell.angle_alpha   90.00
_cell.angle_beta   90.00
_cell.angle_gamma   90.00
#
_symmetry.space_group_name_H-M   'P 1'
#
loop_
_entity.id
_entity.type
_entity.pdbx_description
1 polymer ?
#
loop_
_entity_poly.entity_id
_entity_poly.type
_entity_poly.pdbx_seq_one_letter_code
_entity_poly.pdbx_strand_id
1 'polypeptide(L)'
;MADRRSFLGLAAVLTACTKSSKAPSVVEQSMAPYGERAATETIARTATERTASVGVGSSTTPLQELHGVITPSALHFERHHAGIPKIDPAKHTLLVHGLVDQPMEFTLDDLKRLPTVTRTHFIECSGNGGGELRGVAGATVEKSHGLLSCSEWTGVPLKVLLEQAGVKPEAKWVIAEGADACRMARS
;
A
#
# COMPACT_ATOMS: atom_id res chain seq x y z
N MET A 1 21.67 -60.37 -44.05
CA MET A 1 23.03 -59.84 -44.27
C MET A 1 22.91 -58.43 -44.84
N ALA A 2 23.02 -57.41 -43.98
CA ALA A 2 23.40 -56.02 -44.26
C ALA A 2 23.25 -55.22 -42.95
N ASP A 3 24.39 -54.97 -42.31
CA ASP A 3 24.57 -54.07 -41.17
C ASP A 3 24.34 -52.61 -41.62
N ARG A 4 23.55 -51.85 -40.86
CA ARG A 4 23.41 -50.39 -40.98
C ARG A 4 23.43 -49.76 -39.59
N ARG A 5 24.57 -49.93 -38.91
CA ARG A 5 25.09 -48.99 -37.91
C ARG A 5 24.95 -47.54 -38.37
N SER A 6 24.74 -46.68 -37.37
CA SER A 6 24.96 -45.22 -37.36
C SER A 6 23.77 -44.33 -37.74
N PHE A 7 22.91 -44.06 -36.74
CA PHE A 7 22.26 -42.76 -36.59
C PHE A 7 22.31 -42.33 -35.12
N LEU A 8 23.52 -42.07 -34.61
CA LEU A 8 23.69 -41.13 -33.49
C LEU A 8 23.71 -39.73 -34.10
N GLY A 9 22.51 -39.18 -34.31
CA GLY A 9 22.34 -37.77 -34.60
C GLY A 9 22.72 -36.98 -33.35
N LEU A 10 23.85 -36.28 -33.43
CA LEU A 10 24.34 -35.36 -32.42
C LEU A 10 23.24 -34.30 -32.16
N ALA A 11 22.48 -34.45 -31.08
CA ALA A 11 21.63 -33.37 -30.60
C ALA A 11 22.57 -32.32 -30.00
N ALA A 12 22.98 -31.37 -30.84
CA ALA A 12 23.65 -30.17 -30.38
C ALA A 12 22.62 -29.39 -29.52
N VAL A 13 22.75 -29.51 -28.20
CA VAL A 13 22.14 -28.58 -27.27
C VAL A 13 22.80 -27.22 -27.56
N LEU A 14 22.15 -26.42 -28.39
CA LEU A 14 22.44 -25.00 -28.51
C LEU A 14 22.04 -24.37 -27.19
N THR A 15 22.94 -24.47 -26.22
CA THR A 15 22.93 -23.62 -25.04
C THR A 15 23.17 -22.22 -25.60
N ALA A 16 22.10 -21.44 -25.76
CA ALA A 16 22.20 -20.03 -26.04
C ALA A 16 22.82 -19.35 -24.82
N CYS A 17 24.14 -19.46 -24.67
CA CYS A 17 24.90 -18.52 -23.87
C CYS A 17 24.84 -17.20 -24.63
N THR A 18 23.86 -16.37 -24.29
CA THR A 18 23.92 -14.95 -24.59
C THR A 18 25.30 -14.46 -24.16
N LYS A 19 26.00 -13.76 -25.06
CA LYS A 19 27.28 -13.11 -24.73
C LYS A 19 27.05 -12.32 -23.46
N SER A 20 27.64 -12.78 -22.36
CA SER A 20 27.65 -12.03 -21.10
C SER A 20 28.20 -10.65 -21.44
N SER A 21 27.37 -9.61 -21.28
CA SER A 21 27.90 -8.27 -21.12
C SER A 21 28.93 -8.35 -19.98
N LYS A 22 30.07 -7.69 -20.16
CA LYS A 22 31.12 -7.62 -19.13
C LYS A 22 30.47 -7.40 -17.76
N ALA A 23 30.84 -8.20 -16.77
CA ALA A 23 30.46 -7.93 -15.39
C ALA A 23 30.80 -6.46 -15.05
N PRO A 24 29.90 -5.73 -14.36
CA PRO A 24 30.15 -4.33 -14.03
C PRO A 24 31.47 -4.22 -13.25
N SER A 25 32.42 -3.46 -13.81
CA SER A 25 33.76 -3.27 -13.24
C SER A 25 33.91 -1.96 -12.47
N VAL A 26 32.84 -1.17 -12.40
CA VAL A 26 32.81 0.15 -11.75
C VAL A 26 31.65 0.15 -10.76
N VAL A 27 31.94 0.58 -9.54
CA VAL A 27 30.92 0.84 -8.52
C VAL A 27 30.30 2.19 -8.83
N GLU A 28 29.05 2.20 -9.30
CA GLU A 28 28.34 3.43 -9.68
C GLU A 28 27.79 4.19 -8.47
N GLN A 29 27.52 3.49 -7.35
CA GLN A 29 26.93 4.08 -6.16
C GLN A 29 27.56 3.54 -4.87
N SER A 30 27.84 4.43 -3.92
CA SER A 30 28.28 4.07 -2.57
C SER A 30 27.10 3.62 -1.70
N MET A 31 27.39 2.96 -0.57
CA MET A 31 26.38 2.60 0.42
C MET A 31 25.65 3.84 0.95
N ALA A 32 24.34 3.74 1.15
CA ALA A 32 23.50 4.79 1.70
C ALA A 32 22.68 4.28 2.90
N PRO A 33 22.36 5.14 3.88
CA PRO A 33 21.53 4.76 5.03
C PRO A 33 20.07 4.48 4.65
N TYR A 34 19.63 4.93 3.47
CA TYR A 34 18.31 4.65 2.91
C TYR A 34 18.46 4.30 1.42
N GLY A 35 17.65 3.33 0.96
CA GLY A 35 17.68 2.87 -0.43
C GLY A 35 16.91 3.82 -1.34
N GLU A 36 17.49 4.15 -2.48
CA GLU A 36 16.83 4.88 -3.57
C GLU A 36 16.41 3.93 -4.69
N ARG A 37 15.41 4.33 -5.48
CA ARG A 37 15.02 3.55 -6.66
C ARG A 37 16.14 3.61 -7.71
N ALA A 38 16.25 2.55 -8.52
CA ALA A 38 17.17 2.53 -9.64
C ALA A 38 16.86 3.67 -10.63
N ALA A 39 17.89 4.24 -11.27
CA ALA A 39 17.71 5.38 -12.17
C ALA A 39 16.83 5.06 -13.41
N THR A 40 16.76 3.79 -13.82
CA THR A 40 15.96 3.31 -14.95
C THR A 40 14.52 2.95 -14.58
N GLU A 41 14.19 2.99 -13.30
CA GLU A 41 12.94 2.50 -12.80
C GLU A 41 11.87 3.61 -12.82
N THR A 42 10.88 3.44 -13.69
CA THR A 42 9.89 4.47 -14.06
C THR A 42 8.49 4.24 -13.51
N ILE A 43 8.21 3.07 -12.91
CA ILE A 43 6.88 2.74 -12.39
C ILE A 43 6.53 3.75 -11.29
N ALA A 44 5.36 4.35 -11.38
CA ALA A 44 4.86 5.33 -10.44
C ALA A 44 3.34 5.26 -10.36
N ARG A 45 2.76 5.90 -9.34
CA ARG A 45 1.30 6.05 -9.24
C ARG A 45 0.84 7.12 -10.21
N THR A 46 -0.28 6.91 -10.88
CA THR A 46 -0.97 8.01 -11.58
C THR A 46 -1.82 8.78 -10.58
N ALA A 47 -1.46 10.04 -10.31
CA ALA A 47 -2.19 10.92 -9.40
C ALA A 47 -3.08 11.91 -10.15
N THR A 48 -4.29 12.12 -9.63
CA THR A 48 -5.27 13.09 -10.12
C THR A 48 -5.81 13.91 -8.97
N GLU A 49 -5.60 15.22 -8.99
CA GLU A 49 -6.34 16.15 -8.12
C GLU A 49 -7.66 16.50 -8.79
N ARG A 50 -8.78 16.30 -8.07
CA ARG A 50 -10.11 16.59 -8.59
C ARG A 50 -10.46 18.04 -8.24
N THR A 51 -10.30 18.91 -9.23
CA THR A 51 -10.75 20.33 -9.28
C THR A 51 -9.91 21.32 -8.46
N ALA A 52 -10.21 22.62 -8.61
CA ALA A 52 -9.42 23.80 -8.24
C ALA A 52 -8.96 23.92 -6.75
N SER A 53 -9.26 22.93 -5.91
CA SER A 53 -8.94 22.92 -4.49
C SER A 53 -7.80 21.94 -4.21
N VAL A 54 -6.64 22.49 -3.84
CA VAL A 54 -5.44 21.74 -3.45
C VAL A 54 -5.78 20.71 -2.37
N GLY A 55 -5.28 19.48 -2.52
CA GLY A 55 -5.41 18.43 -1.51
C GLY A 55 -6.65 17.53 -1.61
N VAL A 56 -7.49 17.69 -2.63
CA VAL A 56 -8.60 16.76 -2.91
C VAL A 56 -8.27 15.93 -4.16
N GLY A 57 -8.12 14.63 -4.01
CA GLY A 57 -7.69 13.81 -5.14
C GLY A 57 -7.46 12.36 -4.79
N SER A 58 -7.05 11.61 -5.81
CA SER A 58 -6.65 10.22 -5.68
C SER A 58 -5.47 9.91 -6.55
N SER A 59 -4.66 8.94 -6.13
CA SER A 59 -3.75 8.23 -7.03
C SER A 59 -4.19 6.79 -7.21
N THR A 60 -3.67 6.14 -8.23
CA THR A 60 -3.94 4.74 -8.54
C THR A 60 -2.65 3.93 -8.48
N THR A 61 -2.75 2.71 -7.97
CA THR A 61 -1.66 1.74 -7.95
C THR A 61 -1.49 1.15 -9.36
N PRO A 62 -0.26 1.08 -9.89
CA PRO A 62 0.03 0.53 -11.20
C PRO A 62 -0.03 -1.01 -11.19
N LEU A 63 -1.21 -1.58 -10.93
CA LEU A 63 -1.41 -3.01 -10.63
C LEU A 63 -0.80 -3.94 -11.68
N GLN A 64 -0.88 -3.58 -12.97
CA GLN A 64 -0.33 -4.37 -14.07
C GLN A 64 1.21 -4.45 -14.09
N GLU A 65 1.89 -3.53 -13.42
CA GLU A 65 3.36 -3.47 -13.34
C GLU A 65 3.91 -4.16 -12.07
N LEU A 66 3.01 -4.63 -11.18
CA LEU A 66 3.38 -5.21 -9.90
C LEU A 66 3.30 -6.74 -9.90
N HIS A 67 4.13 -7.34 -9.06
CA HIS A 67 4.13 -8.79 -8.81
C HIS A 67 3.90 -9.08 -7.34
N GLY A 68 3.22 -10.19 -7.06
CA GLY A 68 2.87 -10.60 -5.71
C GLY A 68 1.65 -9.85 -5.17
N VAL A 69 1.47 -9.91 -3.85
CA VAL A 69 0.28 -9.37 -3.18
C VAL A 69 0.56 -8.13 -2.34
N ILE A 70 1.82 -7.85 -1.99
CA ILE A 70 2.17 -6.66 -1.20
C ILE A 70 2.51 -5.52 -2.16
N THR A 71 1.75 -4.45 -2.09
CA THR A 71 1.99 -3.21 -2.83
C THR A 71 3.13 -2.44 -2.15
N PRO A 72 4.23 -2.10 -2.87
CA PRO A 72 5.28 -1.26 -2.30
C PRO A 72 4.70 0.07 -1.80
N SER A 73 5.11 0.55 -0.62
CA SER A 73 4.50 1.74 0.03
C SER A 73 4.48 2.98 -0.87
N ALA A 74 5.54 3.19 -1.67
CA ALA A 74 5.62 4.31 -2.62
C ALA A 74 4.62 4.21 -3.80
N LEU A 75 4.06 3.01 -4.02
CA LEU A 75 3.10 2.69 -5.08
C LEU A 75 1.70 2.39 -4.54
N HIS A 76 1.49 2.49 -3.23
CA HIS A 76 0.19 2.36 -2.60
C HIS A 76 -0.73 3.51 -3.04
N PHE A 77 -1.96 3.21 -3.47
CA PHE A 77 -2.90 4.24 -3.89
C PHE A 77 -3.21 5.20 -2.74
N GLU A 78 -3.50 6.45 -3.08
CA GLU A 78 -3.89 7.49 -2.13
C GLU A 78 -5.27 8.02 -2.45
N ARG A 79 -6.00 8.45 -1.41
CA ARG A 79 -7.27 9.17 -1.56
C ARG A 79 -7.37 10.22 -0.46
N HIS A 80 -7.39 11.49 -0.86
CA HIS A 80 -7.41 12.64 0.04
C HIS A 80 -8.67 13.47 -0.19
N HIS A 81 -9.22 14.00 0.90
CA HIS A 81 -10.41 14.85 0.89
C HIS A 81 -10.13 16.26 1.44
N ALA A 82 -8.98 16.48 2.09
CA ALA A 82 -8.58 17.79 2.60
C ALA A 82 -7.05 17.91 2.80
N GLY A 83 -6.28 17.39 1.84
CA GLY A 83 -4.82 17.38 1.87
C GLY A 83 -4.23 16.38 2.84
N ILE A 84 -2.92 16.46 3.03
CA ILE A 84 -2.15 15.58 3.93
C ILE A 84 -1.79 16.39 5.19
N PRO A 85 -2.31 16.03 6.38
CA PRO A 85 -1.98 16.76 7.59
C PRO A 85 -0.51 16.53 7.97
N LYS A 86 0.20 17.60 8.33
CA LYS A 86 1.53 17.51 8.93
C LYS A 86 1.40 17.19 10.41
N ILE A 87 1.63 15.93 10.77
CA ILE A 87 1.54 15.45 12.14
C ILE A 87 2.94 15.40 12.74
N ASP A 88 3.12 16.04 13.91
CA ASP A 88 4.30 15.84 14.77
C ASP A 88 4.01 14.63 15.68
N PRO A 89 4.71 13.49 15.49
CA PRO A 89 4.42 12.27 16.25
C PRO A 89 4.57 12.44 17.77
N ALA A 90 5.43 13.36 18.23
CA ALA A 90 5.66 13.62 19.65
C ALA A 90 4.50 14.40 20.31
N LYS A 91 3.63 15.02 19.51
CA LYS A 91 2.48 15.81 19.98
C LYS A 91 1.15 15.20 19.61
N HIS A 92 1.16 14.10 18.85
CA HIS A 92 -0.06 13.46 18.39
C HIS A 92 -0.68 12.62 19.50
N THR A 93 -1.98 12.80 19.72
CA THR A 93 -2.78 12.00 20.64
C THR A 93 -3.98 11.41 19.94
N LEU A 94 -4.39 10.22 20.39
CA LEU A 94 -5.64 9.57 20.05
C LEU A 94 -6.60 9.68 21.24
N LEU A 95 -7.73 10.36 21.05
CA LEU A 95 -8.78 10.47 22.05
C LEU A 95 -9.81 9.34 21.86
N VAL A 96 -10.11 8.61 22.93
CA VAL A 96 -11.21 7.65 23.02
C VAL A 96 -12.21 8.18 24.05
N HIS A 97 -13.41 8.52 23.60
CA HIS A 97 -14.46 9.11 24.45
C HIS A 97 -15.87 8.67 24.00
N GLY A 98 -16.91 9.18 24.67
CA GLY A 98 -18.31 8.87 24.37
C GLY A 98 -18.95 7.97 25.43
N LEU A 99 -19.57 6.88 25.02
CA LEU A 99 -20.16 5.88 25.93
C LEU A 99 -19.10 4.93 26.49
N VAL A 100 -18.18 5.50 27.28
CA VAL A 100 -17.11 4.82 28.00
C VAL A 100 -17.14 5.21 29.49
N ASP A 101 -16.55 4.40 30.35
CA ASP A 101 -16.45 4.69 31.79
C ASP A 101 -15.44 5.80 32.07
N GLN A 102 -14.30 5.78 31.37
CA GLN A 102 -13.27 6.81 31.47
C GLN A 102 -12.78 7.20 30.07
N PRO A 103 -13.04 8.45 29.62
CA PRO A 103 -12.40 8.98 28.42
C PRO A 103 -10.87 8.99 28.58
N MET A 104 -10.14 8.57 27.54
CA MET A 104 -8.69 8.43 27.58
C MET A 104 -8.04 9.10 26.37
N GLU A 105 -6.88 9.71 26.58
CA GLU A 105 -5.98 10.16 25.52
C GLU A 105 -4.73 9.29 25.51
N PHE A 106 -4.34 8.81 24.33
CA PHE A 106 -3.14 7.99 24.14
C PHE A 106 -2.13 8.74 23.29
N THR A 107 -0.90 8.87 23.76
CA THR A 107 0.22 9.29 22.90
C THR A 107 0.66 8.16 21.98
N LEU A 108 1.45 8.47 20.95
CA LEU A 108 2.02 7.43 20.09
C LEU A 108 2.93 6.45 20.88
N ASP A 109 3.62 6.93 21.91
CA ASP A 109 4.48 6.09 22.75
C ASP A 109 3.67 5.18 23.68
N ASP A 110 2.48 5.61 24.13
CA ASP A 110 1.56 4.73 24.86
C ASP A 110 1.09 3.59 23.96
N LEU A 111 0.66 3.90 22.74
CA LEU A 111 0.19 2.91 21.77
C LEU A 111 1.26 1.87 21.44
N LYS A 112 2.53 2.27 21.31
CA LYS A 112 3.66 1.37 21.04
C LYS A 112 3.95 0.36 22.16
N ARG A 113 3.46 0.62 23.39
CA ARG A 113 3.64 -0.29 24.54
C ARG A 113 2.52 -1.32 24.67
N LEU A 114 1.43 -1.15 23.94
CA LEU A 114 0.28 -2.05 23.98
C LEU A 114 0.52 -3.29 23.09
N PRO A 115 -0.20 -4.40 23.36
CA PRO A 115 -0.13 -5.59 22.52
C PRO A 115 -0.48 -5.27 21.05
N THR A 116 0.36 -5.72 20.13
CA THR A 116 0.17 -5.52 18.69
C THR A 116 -0.19 -6.82 17.99
N VAL A 117 -0.89 -6.67 16.86
CA VAL A 117 -1.14 -7.75 15.91
C VAL A 117 -0.69 -7.31 14.53
N THR A 118 -0.27 -8.28 13.73
CA THR A 118 0.15 -8.06 12.33
C THR A 118 -0.78 -8.82 11.40
N ARG A 119 -1.29 -8.15 10.36
CA ARG A 119 -2.21 -8.74 9.38
C ARG A 119 -1.97 -8.21 7.97
N THR A 120 -2.04 -9.08 6.97
CA THR A 120 -2.04 -8.68 5.57
C THR A 120 -3.47 -8.38 5.12
N HIS A 121 -3.73 -7.13 4.74
CA HIS A 121 -5.04 -6.68 4.28
C HIS A 121 -4.91 -5.74 3.09
N PHE A 122 -5.87 -5.85 2.18
CA PHE A 122 -6.07 -4.85 1.14
C PHE A 122 -7.02 -3.74 1.62
N ILE A 123 -6.80 -2.54 1.09
CA ILE A 123 -7.74 -1.43 1.18
C ILE A 123 -8.23 -1.16 -0.24
N GLU A 124 -9.54 -1.06 -0.40
CA GLU A 124 -10.18 -0.74 -1.67
C GLU A 124 -11.08 0.48 -1.52
N CYS A 125 -10.97 1.44 -2.43
CA CYS A 125 -11.87 2.58 -2.47
C CYS A 125 -13.25 2.12 -2.97
N SER A 126 -14.33 2.61 -2.36
CA SER A 126 -15.69 2.37 -2.86
C SER A 126 -15.94 2.87 -4.29
N GLY A 127 -15.09 3.75 -4.80
CA GLY A 127 -15.11 4.23 -6.18
C GLY A 127 -14.30 3.39 -7.18
N ASN A 128 -13.64 2.31 -6.74
CA ASN A 128 -12.88 1.43 -7.62
C ASN A 128 -13.81 0.77 -8.65
N GLY A 129 -13.36 0.62 -9.91
CA GLY A 129 -14.22 0.10 -10.98
C GLY A 129 -15.35 1.03 -11.43
N GLY A 130 -15.47 2.25 -10.87
CA GLY A 130 -16.59 3.15 -11.17
C GLY A 130 -16.72 3.55 -12.65
N GLY A 131 -15.62 3.54 -13.41
CA GLY A 131 -15.64 3.72 -14.87
C GLY A 131 -16.27 2.54 -15.61
N GLU A 132 -15.92 1.32 -15.22
CA GLU A 132 -16.46 0.07 -15.79
C GLU A 132 -17.98 0.01 -15.64
N LEU A 133 -18.49 0.36 -14.46
CA LEU A 133 -19.94 0.43 -14.18
C LEU A 133 -20.68 1.44 -15.08
N ARG A 134 -19.96 2.42 -15.64
CA ARG A 134 -20.51 3.45 -16.54
C ARG A 134 -20.25 3.13 -18.01
N GLY A 135 -19.71 1.95 -18.32
CA GLY A 135 -19.31 1.56 -19.68
C GLY A 135 -18.07 2.30 -20.20
N VAL A 136 -17.32 2.98 -19.33
CA VAL A 136 -16.06 3.65 -19.67
C VAL A 136 -14.91 2.78 -19.19
N ALA A 137 -14.59 1.77 -19.99
CA ALA A 137 -13.53 0.82 -19.66
C ALA A 137 -12.16 1.50 -19.54
N GLY A 138 -11.44 1.19 -18.47
CA GLY A 138 -10.07 1.62 -18.26
C GLY A 138 -9.14 0.92 -19.24
N ALA A 139 -8.29 1.67 -19.94
CA ALA A 139 -7.32 1.11 -20.87
C ALA A 139 -6.27 0.19 -20.21
N THR A 140 -6.15 0.23 -18.88
CA THR A 140 -5.25 -0.62 -18.07
C THR A 140 -5.95 -1.04 -16.77
N VAL A 141 -5.39 -2.04 -16.09
CA VAL A 141 -5.88 -2.49 -14.78
C VAL A 141 -5.74 -1.38 -13.72
N GLU A 142 -4.67 -0.58 -13.76
CA GLU A 142 -4.52 0.63 -12.94
C GLU A 142 -5.69 1.61 -13.13
N LYS A 143 -6.08 1.90 -14.38
CA LYS A 143 -7.15 2.86 -14.65
C LYS A 143 -8.54 2.35 -14.27
N SER A 144 -8.76 1.04 -14.36
CA SER A 144 -10.05 0.42 -14.04
C SER A 144 -10.18 0.07 -12.55
N HIS A 145 -9.14 -0.51 -11.95
CA HIS A 145 -9.16 -1.14 -10.63
C HIS A 145 -8.01 -0.70 -9.69
N GLY A 146 -7.22 0.32 -10.06
CA GLY A 146 -6.05 0.76 -9.31
C GLY A 146 -6.34 1.54 -8.02
N LEU A 147 -7.59 1.76 -7.61
CA LEU A 147 -7.90 2.30 -6.27
C LEU A 147 -7.90 1.19 -5.22
N LEU A 148 -6.88 0.35 -5.27
CA LEU A 148 -6.68 -0.83 -4.45
C LEU A 148 -5.19 -1.02 -4.18
N SER A 149 -4.85 -1.36 -2.95
CA SER A 149 -3.50 -1.75 -2.55
C SER A 149 -3.55 -2.70 -1.37
N CYS A 150 -2.51 -3.48 -1.17
CA CYS A 150 -2.42 -4.45 -0.10
C CYS A 150 -1.09 -4.35 0.64
N SER A 151 -1.16 -4.37 1.96
CA SER A 151 -0.01 -4.17 2.85
C SER A 151 -0.10 -5.10 4.05
N GLU A 152 1.03 -5.27 4.71
CA GLU A 152 1.08 -5.79 6.07
C GLU A 152 0.89 -4.64 7.06
N TRP A 153 -0.13 -4.75 7.91
CA TRP A 153 -0.49 -3.75 8.91
C TRP A 153 -0.17 -4.28 10.30
N THR A 154 0.64 -3.53 11.04
CA THR A 154 0.95 -3.81 12.45
C THR A 154 0.40 -2.70 13.32
N GLY A 155 -0.36 -3.04 14.35
CA GLY A 155 -0.93 -2.07 15.27
C GLY A 155 -1.67 -2.70 16.45
N VAL A 156 -2.23 -1.84 17.29
CA VAL A 156 -3.00 -2.24 18.47
C VAL A 156 -4.43 -2.58 18.06
N PRO A 157 -4.99 -3.74 18.44
CA PRO A 157 -6.41 -4.01 18.21
C PRO A 157 -7.28 -2.96 18.91
N LEU A 158 -8.22 -2.33 18.19
CA LEU A 158 -9.13 -1.31 18.76
C LEU A 158 -9.83 -1.78 20.03
N LYS A 159 -10.16 -3.08 20.11
CA LYS A 159 -10.73 -3.72 21.30
C LYS A 159 -9.93 -3.42 22.58
N VAL A 160 -8.59 -3.44 22.51
CA VAL A 160 -7.72 -3.17 23.66
C VAL A 160 -7.95 -1.77 24.21
N LEU A 161 -8.07 -0.77 23.32
CA LEU A 161 -8.30 0.62 23.70
C LEU A 161 -9.71 0.82 24.29
N LEU A 162 -10.72 0.21 23.66
CA LEU A 162 -12.11 0.30 24.12
C LEU A 162 -12.33 -0.42 25.46
N GLU A 163 -11.66 -1.54 25.71
CA GLU A 163 -11.68 -2.23 27.00
C GLU A 163 -10.99 -1.41 28.09
N GLN A 164 -9.85 -0.78 27.79
CA GLN A 164 -9.16 0.09 28.74
C GLN A 164 -9.98 1.34 29.11
N ALA A 165 -10.67 1.95 28.13
CA ALA A 165 -11.57 3.07 28.38
C ALA A 165 -12.87 2.65 29.10
N GLY A 166 -13.18 1.34 29.13
CA GLY A 166 -14.41 0.80 29.70
C GLY A 166 -15.64 1.12 28.84
N VAL A 167 -15.67 0.63 27.59
CA VAL A 167 -16.84 0.81 26.71
C VAL A 167 -18.12 0.26 27.33
N LYS A 168 -19.18 1.08 27.36
CA LYS A 168 -20.44 0.73 28.02
C LYS A 168 -21.30 -0.21 27.16
N PRO A 169 -22.11 -1.10 27.77
CA PRO A 169 -22.95 -2.07 27.03
C PRO A 169 -23.96 -1.43 26.07
N GLU A 170 -24.37 -0.19 26.33
CA GLU A 170 -25.29 0.58 25.48
C GLU A 170 -24.62 1.12 24.21
N ALA A 171 -23.28 1.16 24.14
CA ALA A 171 -22.57 1.61 22.95
C ALA A 171 -22.81 0.64 21.77
N LYS A 172 -23.35 1.16 20.66
CA LYS A 172 -23.67 0.38 19.45
C LYS A 172 -22.86 0.75 18.21
N TRP A 173 -22.21 1.91 18.23
CA TRP A 173 -21.47 2.46 17.11
C TRP A 173 -20.17 3.06 17.60
N VAL A 174 -19.17 3.07 16.74
CA VAL A 174 -17.90 3.78 16.94
C VAL A 174 -17.78 4.77 15.80
N ILE A 175 -17.58 6.05 16.13
CA ILE A 175 -17.25 7.06 15.12
C ILE A 175 -15.75 7.33 15.20
N ALA A 176 -15.05 7.14 14.09
CA ALA A 176 -13.65 7.48 13.96
C ALA A 176 -13.50 8.77 13.15
N GLU A 177 -12.67 9.69 13.65
CA GLU A 177 -12.33 10.97 13.00
C GLU A 177 -10.82 11.10 12.82
N GLY A 178 -10.41 11.71 11.71
CA GLY A 178 -9.05 12.04 11.37
C GLY A 178 -8.60 13.42 11.87
N ALA A 179 -7.30 13.65 11.77
CA ALA A 179 -6.66 14.93 12.08
C ALA A 179 -6.56 15.86 10.86
N ASP A 180 -7.05 15.43 9.70
CA ASP A 180 -7.12 16.25 8.49
C ASP A 180 -8.27 17.27 8.56
N ALA A 181 -8.23 18.28 7.69
CA ALA A 181 -9.13 19.44 7.82
C ALA A 181 -10.62 19.11 7.60
N CYS A 182 -10.95 18.00 6.94
CA CYS A 182 -12.34 17.55 6.79
C CYS A 182 -12.76 16.46 7.78
N ARG A 183 -11.85 16.01 8.66
CA ARG A 183 -12.03 14.95 9.67
C ARG A 183 -12.41 13.57 9.14
N MET A 184 -13.07 13.44 7.99
CA MET A 184 -13.52 12.18 7.40
C MET A 184 -14.23 11.23 8.39
N ALA A 185 -15.12 11.78 9.22
CA ALA A 185 -15.84 11.02 10.24
C ALA A 185 -16.65 9.85 9.64
N ARG A 186 -16.53 8.65 10.22
CA ARG A 186 -17.29 7.45 9.81
C ARG A 186 -17.74 6.63 11.02
N SER A 187 -19.01 6.19 10.99
CA SER A 187 -19.67 5.30 11.96
C SER A 187 -19.66 3.84 11.51
#